data_AF-A0A2V8DI16-F1
#
_entry.id   AF-A0A2V8DI16-F1
#
_cell.length_a   1.000
_cell.length_b   1.000
_cell.length_c   1.000
_cell.angle_alpha   90.00
_cell.angle_beta   90.00
_cell.angle_gamma   90.00
#
_symmetry.space_group_name_H-M   'P 1'
#
loop_
_entity.id
_entity.type
_entity.pdbx_description
1 polymer ?
#
loop_
_entity_poly.entity_id
_entity_poly.type
_entity_poly.pdbx_seq_one_letter_code
_entity_poly.pdbx_strand_id
1 'polypeptide(L)'
;MRNPLTHRRGIDNFESFMRFLAPVARGPVDAIVRDGERIFDGIGCARCHVPALTTGPSVNPLFNRKTVALFSDLLLHDIGTGDGIQQGAAAPEEIRTPALWGLRLRRPLLHDGSIATIESAVLRHQGEAELARRGFLQLSPDDRQHLLVFLRSL
;
A
#
# COMPACT_ATOMS: atom_id res chain seq x y z
N MET A 1 -7.36 19.40 -28.96
CA MET A 1 -6.17 19.53 -29.83
C MET A 1 -5.26 18.32 -29.62
N ARG A 2 -4.71 17.70 -30.67
CA ARG A 2 -3.79 16.56 -30.54
C ARG A 2 -2.35 17.04 -30.42
N ASN A 3 -1.53 16.35 -29.63
CA ASN A 3 -0.10 16.66 -29.52
C ASN A 3 0.57 16.39 -30.89
N PRO A 4 1.37 17.32 -31.43
CA PRO A 4 1.96 17.17 -32.77
C PRO A 4 3.07 16.10 -32.86
N LEU A 5 3.69 15.71 -31.74
CA LEU A 5 4.73 14.67 -31.69
C LEU A 5 4.13 13.26 -31.58
N THR A 6 3.08 13.10 -30.76
CA THR A 6 2.49 11.77 -30.50
C THR A 6 1.21 11.51 -31.28
N HIS A 7 0.63 12.54 -31.90
CA HIS A 7 -0.68 12.54 -32.56
C HIS A 7 -1.86 12.07 -31.67
N ARG A 8 -1.66 12.03 -30.35
CA ARG A 8 -2.66 11.62 -29.35
C ARG A 8 -3.30 12.82 -28.66
N ARG A 9 -4.46 12.62 -28.02
CA ARG A 9 -5.04 13.65 -27.14
C ARG A 9 -4.20 13.74 -25.87
N GLY A 10 -4.28 14.88 -25.18
CA GLY A 10 -3.56 15.09 -23.91
C GLY A 10 -3.85 13.99 -22.88
N ILE A 11 -5.12 13.58 -22.75
CA ILE A 11 -5.53 12.52 -21.82
C ILE A 11 -4.89 11.16 -22.16
N ASP A 12 -4.78 10.82 -23.44
CA ASP A 12 -4.19 9.54 -23.87
C ASP A 12 -2.67 9.52 -23.58
N ASN A 13 -2.00 10.68 -23.70
CA ASN A 13 -0.59 10.84 -23.31
C ASN A 13 -0.42 10.73 -21.79
N PHE A 14 -1.29 11.36 -21.01
CA PHE A 14 -1.27 11.28 -19.55
C PHE A 14 -1.52 9.85 -19.05
N GLU A 15 -2.53 9.16 -19.59
CA GLU A 15 -2.80 7.75 -19.31
C GLU A 15 -1.57 6.89 -19.61
N SER A 16 -0.95 7.09 -20.79
CA SER A 16 0.26 6.36 -21.16
C SER A 16 1.39 6.61 -20.16
N PHE A 17 1.63 7.87 -19.78
CA PHE A 17 2.64 8.21 -18.78
C PHE A 17 2.36 7.51 -17.44
N MET A 18 1.15 7.63 -16.90
CA MET A 18 0.78 7.02 -15.62
C MET A 18 0.87 5.49 -15.65
N ARG A 19 0.45 4.87 -16.76
CA ARG A 19 0.45 3.41 -16.93
C ARG A 19 1.85 2.80 -17.00
N PHE A 20 2.81 3.53 -17.57
CA PHE A 20 4.20 3.06 -17.73
C PHE A 20 5.15 3.62 -16.66
N LEU A 21 4.64 4.41 -15.72
CA LEU A 21 5.43 4.89 -14.59
C LEU A 21 5.70 3.73 -13.62
N ALA A 22 6.98 3.40 -13.44
CA ALA A 22 7.38 2.35 -12.51
C ALA A 22 7.14 2.79 -11.05
N PRO A 23 6.78 1.85 -10.15
CA PRO A 23 6.70 2.17 -8.72
C PRO A 23 8.08 2.48 -8.14
N VAL A 24 8.09 3.21 -7.03
CA VAL A 24 9.31 3.44 -6.27
C VAL A 24 9.86 2.10 -5.76
N ALA A 25 11.13 1.83 -6.05
CA ALA A 25 11.79 0.63 -5.56
C ALA A 25 11.93 0.64 -4.03
N ARG A 26 11.88 -0.55 -3.44
CA ARG A 26 12.21 -0.80 -2.04
C ARG A 26 13.66 -0.41 -1.76
N GLY A 27 13.94 0.05 -0.56
CA GLY A 27 15.29 0.25 -0.04
C GLY A 27 16.05 -1.07 0.16
N PRO A 28 17.30 -1.01 0.68
CA PRO A 28 18.11 -2.19 0.96
C PRO A 28 17.39 -3.21 1.87
N VAL A 29 17.61 -4.50 1.60
CA VAL A 29 17.00 -5.62 2.34
C VAL A 29 18.08 -6.41 3.08
N ASP A 30 18.25 -6.08 4.36
CA ASP A 30 19.17 -6.76 5.28
C ASP A 30 18.42 -7.77 6.18
N ALA A 31 19.08 -8.27 7.24
CA ALA A 31 18.46 -9.22 8.17
C ALA A 31 17.28 -8.58 8.94
N ILE A 32 17.45 -7.34 9.42
CA ILE A 32 16.43 -6.61 10.19
C ILE A 32 15.18 -6.39 9.36
N VAL A 33 15.34 -6.00 8.08
CA VAL A 33 14.23 -5.81 7.16
C VAL A 33 13.47 -7.12 6.91
N ARG A 34 14.17 -8.25 6.80
CA ARG A 34 13.53 -9.58 6.66
C ARG A 34 12.80 -10.00 7.93
N ASP A 35 13.37 -9.70 9.10
CA ASP A 35 12.75 -10.02 10.38
C ASP A 35 11.47 -9.20 10.58
N GLY A 36 11.52 -7.89 10.25
CA GLY A 36 10.35 -7.02 10.24
C GLY A 36 9.26 -7.47 9.26
N GLU A 37 9.64 -8.01 8.10
CA GLU A 37 8.68 -8.58 7.13
C GLU A 37 8.01 -9.86 7.68
N ARG A 38 8.74 -10.70 8.40
CA ARG A 38 8.15 -11.87 9.10
C ARG A 38 7.21 -11.45 10.22
N ILE A 39 7.57 -10.40 10.97
CA ILE A 39 6.70 -9.85 12.02
C ILE A 39 5.42 -9.27 11.40
N PHE A 40 5.55 -8.53 10.30
CA PHE A 40 4.42 -7.96 9.55
C PHE A 40 3.40 -9.02 9.15
N ASP A 41 3.87 -10.15 8.62
CA ASP A 41 3.03 -11.31 8.32
C ASP A 41 2.45 -11.93 9.60
N GLY A 42 3.30 -12.20 10.59
CA GLY A 42 2.94 -12.89 11.83
C GLY A 42 1.90 -12.18 12.71
N ILE A 43 1.86 -10.85 12.71
CA ILE A 43 0.84 -10.08 13.43
C ILE A 43 -0.43 -9.84 12.60
N GLY A 44 -0.45 -10.25 11.32
CA GLY A 44 -1.62 -10.18 10.45
C GLY A 44 -1.76 -8.92 9.60
N CYS A 45 -0.72 -8.07 9.49
CA CYS A 45 -0.77 -6.92 8.58
C CYS A 45 -0.95 -7.36 7.12
N ALA A 46 -0.35 -8.49 6.75
CA ALA A 46 -0.43 -9.08 5.41
C ALA A 46 -1.84 -9.54 4.99
N ARG A 47 -2.83 -9.53 5.90
CA ARG A 47 -4.21 -9.88 5.58
C ARG A 47 -4.85 -8.91 4.58
N CYS A 48 -4.56 -7.61 4.70
CA CYS A 48 -4.99 -6.58 3.75
C CYS A 48 -3.80 -6.07 2.91
N HIS A 49 -2.61 -6.00 3.52
CA HIS A 49 -1.39 -5.58 2.83
C HIS A 49 -0.63 -6.76 2.23
N VAL A 50 -1.30 -7.52 1.36
CA VAL A 50 -0.78 -8.75 0.75
C VAL A 50 0.54 -8.48 0.00
N PRO A 51 1.65 -9.21 0.29
CA PRO A 51 2.98 -8.87 -0.20
C PRO A 51 3.08 -8.72 -1.72
N ALA A 52 2.44 -9.60 -2.47
CA ALA A 52 2.45 -9.55 -3.93
C ALA A 52 1.15 -10.04 -4.55
N LEU A 53 0.79 -9.44 -5.69
CA LEU A 53 -0.24 -9.91 -6.61
C LEU A 53 0.38 -10.20 -7.97
N THR A 54 -0.32 -10.96 -8.80
CA THR A 54 0.08 -11.21 -10.19
C THR A 54 -0.93 -10.57 -11.12
N THR A 55 -0.45 -9.77 -12.09
CA THR A 55 -1.33 -9.16 -13.08
C THR A 55 -2.00 -10.21 -13.98
N GLY A 56 -3.16 -9.88 -14.51
CA GLY A 56 -3.87 -10.75 -15.44
C GLY A 56 -3.15 -10.93 -16.79
N PRO A 57 -3.70 -11.79 -17.67
CA PRO A 57 -3.26 -11.88 -19.06
C PRO A 57 -3.32 -10.53 -19.76
N SER A 58 -2.30 -10.19 -20.55
CA SER A 58 -2.23 -8.93 -21.29
C SER A 58 -1.50 -9.10 -22.61
N VAL A 59 -1.96 -8.39 -23.64
CA VAL A 59 -1.26 -8.29 -24.95
C VAL A 59 0.05 -7.51 -24.86
N ASN A 60 0.15 -6.60 -23.88
CA ASN A 60 1.39 -5.90 -23.61
C ASN A 60 2.26 -6.77 -22.67
N PRO A 61 3.46 -7.18 -23.10
CA PRO A 61 4.33 -8.07 -22.34
C PRO A 61 4.82 -7.47 -21.02
N LEU A 62 4.79 -6.14 -20.86
CA LEU A 62 5.13 -5.47 -19.61
C LEU A 62 4.10 -5.71 -18.50
N PHE A 63 2.87 -6.09 -18.85
CA PHE A 63 1.77 -6.32 -17.89
C PHE A 63 1.24 -7.76 -17.92
N ASN A 64 1.78 -8.64 -18.76
CA ASN A 64 1.28 -10.01 -18.88
C ASN A 64 1.84 -10.89 -17.78
N ARG A 65 0.99 -11.33 -16.84
CA ARG A 65 1.35 -12.26 -15.75
C ARG A 65 2.62 -11.84 -15.01
N LYS A 66 2.69 -10.57 -14.61
CA LYS A 66 3.80 -10.04 -13.81
C LYS A 66 3.46 -10.13 -12.35
N THR A 67 4.35 -10.71 -11.56
CA THR A 67 4.29 -10.64 -10.10
C THR A 67 4.78 -9.27 -9.65
N VAL A 68 4.02 -8.66 -8.76
CA VAL A 68 4.10 -7.25 -8.40
C VAL A 68 4.00 -7.17 -6.88
N ALA A 69 5.10 -6.76 -6.22
CA ALA A 69 5.20 -6.76 -4.76
C ALA A 69 4.60 -5.49 -4.13
N LEU A 70 3.28 -5.30 -4.23
CA LEU A 70 2.60 -4.05 -3.85
C LEU A 70 2.26 -3.88 -2.36
N PHE A 71 2.28 -4.96 -1.58
CA PHE A 71 1.83 -4.95 -0.17
C PHE A 71 0.42 -4.36 0.00
N SER A 72 -0.52 -4.91 -0.77
CA SER A 72 -1.94 -4.51 -0.82
C SER A 72 -2.71 -5.56 -1.61
N ASP A 73 -3.94 -5.83 -1.20
CA ASP A 73 -4.91 -6.63 -1.94
C ASP A 73 -5.77 -5.81 -2.91
N LEU A 74 -5.65 -4.47 -2.86
CA LEU A 74 -6.46 -3.49 -3.60
C LEU A 74 -7.96 -3.57 -3.29
N LEU A 75 -8.36 -4.26 -2.22
CA LEU A 75 -9.75 -4.37 -1.78
C LEU A 75 -10.12 -3.21 -0.87
N LEU A 76 -11.41 -3.11 -0.60
CA LEU A 76 -12.02 -2.16 0.31
C LEU A 76 -12.13 -2.78 1.70
N HIS A 77 -11.77 -2.03 2.74
CA HIS A 77 -11.82 -2.48 4.13
C HIS A 77 -12.27 -1.37 5.06
N ASP A 78 -13.01 -1.76 6.10
CA ASP A 78 -13.30 -0.89 7.23
C ASP A 78 -12.20 -1.04 8.31
N ILE A 79 -11.37 0.01 8.39
CA ILE A 79 -10.36 0.16 9.45
C ILE A 79 -10.69 1.30 10.42
N GLY A 80 -11.95 1.76 10.44
CA GLY A 80 -12.42 2.88 11.28
C GLY A 80 -11.91 4.25 10.82
N THR A 81 -11.57 4.39 9.54
CA THR A 81 -11.07 5.63 8.93
C THR A 81 -11.86 6.01 7.69
N GLY A 82 -13.15 5.67 7.58
CA GLY A 82 -13.94 6.17 6.47
C GLY A 82 -14.17 7.67 6.54
N ASP A 83 -14.59 8.24 5.42
CA ASP A 83 -15.00 9.64 5.29
C ASP A 83 -16.53 9.84 5.45
N GLY A 84 -17.28 8.73 5.63
CA GLY A 84 -18.73 8.79 5.77
C GLY A 84 -19.47 8.96 4.43
N ILE A 85 -18.78 8.79 3.31
CA ILE A 85 -19.36 8.97 1.97
C ILE A 85 -19.56 7.61 1.30
N GLN A 86 -20.81 7.24 1.05
CA GLN A 86 -21.13 6.04 0.28
C GLN A 86 -20.73 6.21 -1.19
N GLN A 87 -19.99 5.24 -1.74
CA GLN A 87 -19.53 5.25 -3.14
C GLN A 87 -19.96 3.98 -3.87
N GLY A 88 -21.15 4.04 -4.48
CA GLY A 88 -21.73 2.88 -5.15
C GLY A 88 -22.02 1.75 -4.16
N ALA A 89 -21.32 0.61 -4.31
CA ALA A 89 -21.44 -0.53 -3.41
C ALA A 89 -20.51 -0.46 -2.18
N ALA A 90 -19.55 0.46 -2.15
CA ALA A 90 -18.67 0.67 -1.01
C ALA A 90 -19.44 1.32 0.15
N ALA A 91 -19.32 0.76 1.35
CA ALA A 91 -19.85 1.37 2.55
C ALA A 91 -19.08 2.66 2.90
N PRO A 92 -19.69 3.61 3.62
CA PRO A 92 -19.06 4.87 4.02
C PRO A 92 -17.74 4.73 4.80
N GLU A 93 -17.56 3.60 5.47
CA GLU A 93 -16.42 3.27 6.32
C GLU A 93 -15.28 2.57 5.57
N GLU A 94 -15.56 2.11 4.35
CA GLU A 94 -14.67 1.28 3.56
C GLU A 94 -13.72 2.10 2.68
N ILE A 95 -12.42 1.92 2.90
CA ILE A 95 -11.38 2.58 2.12
C ILE A 95 -10.51 1.51 1.44
N ARG A 96 -10.13 1.78 0.19
CA ARG A 96 -9.23 0.88 -0.55
C ARG A 96 -7.86 0.82 0.11
N THR A 97 -7.36 -0.37 0.42
CA THR A 97 -6.00 -0.58 0.94
C THR A 97 -4.97 -0.05 -0.07
N PRO A 98 -4.21 1.03 0.23
CA PRO A 98 -3.23 1.56 -0.70
C PRO A 98 -1.99 0.66 -0.76
N ALA A 99 -1.39 0.52 -1.95
CA ALA A 99 -0.09 -0.12 -2.10
C ALA A 99 0.97 0.63 -1.27
N LEU A 100 1.79 -0.11 -0.52
CA LEU A 100 2.82 0.45 0.36
C LEU A 100 4.12 0.81 -0.37
N TRP A 101 4.14 0.76 -1.71
CA TRP A 101 5.28 1.22 -2.50
C TRP A 101 5.71 2.65 -2.20
N GLY A 102 6.96 2.85 -1.84
CA GLY A 102 7.50 4.16 -1.48
C GLY A 102 6.90 4.71 -0.20
N LEU A 103 6.37 3.88 0.70
CA LEU A 103 5.81 4.31 2.00
C LEU A 103 6.75 5.27 2.74
N ARG A 104 8.06 5.03 2.68
CA ARG A 104 9.08 5.90 3.31
C ARG A 104 9.08 7.34 2.80
N LEU A 105 8.57 7.58 1.58
CA LEU A 105 8.53 8.89 0.92
C LEU A 105 7.15 9.56 1.02
N ARG A 106 6.14 8.88 1.57
CA ARG A 106 4.77 9.38 1.62
C ARG A 106 4.47 10.02 2.97
N ARG A 107 4.15 11.32 2.97
CA ARG A 107 3.50 12.03 4.06
C ARG A 107 2.60 13.15 3.50
N PRO A 108 1.45 13.45 4.14
CA PRO A 108 0.86 12.72 5.28
C PRO A 108 0.29 11.34 4.89
N LEU A 109 -0.13 10.56 5.88
CA LEU A 109 -0.68 9.19 5.76
C LEU A 109 -2.19 9.16 6.02
N LEU A 110 -2.82 8.02 5.70
CA LEU A 110 -4.26 7.80 5.60
C LEU A 110 -4.91 8.63 4.47
N HIS A 111 -6.16 8.30 4.16
CA HIS A 111 -6.91 8.91 3.05
C HIS A 111 -7.20 10.40 3.30
N ASP A 112 -7.32 10.80 4.56
CA ASP A 112 -7.61 12.17 5.01
C ASP A 112 -6.34 12.99 5.30
N GLY A 113 -5.15 12.37 5.22
CA GLY A 113 -3.89 13.02 5.53
C GLY A 113 -3.73 13.41 7.01
N SER A 114 -4.48 12.80 7.93
CA SER A 114 -4.47 13.18 9.35
C SER A 114 -3.22 12.72 10.11
N ILE A 115 -2.43 11.79 9.57
CA ILE A 115 -1.36 11.12 10.32
C ILE A 115 0.02 11.40 9.73
N ALA A 116 0.96 11.83 10.58
CA ALA A 116 2.31 12.17 10.15
C ALA A 116 3.28 10.97 10.14
N THR A 117 3.07 9.93 10.96
CA THR A 117 4.06 8.84 11.16
C THR A 117 3.48 7.46 10.89
N ILE A 118 4.35 6.51 10.49
CA ILE A 118 3.95 5.12 10.24
C ILE A 118 3.39 4.47 11.51
N GLU A 119 4.06 4.67 12.65
CA GLU A 119 3.61 4.11 13.92
C GLU A 119 2.23 4.65 14.32
N SER A 120 2.02 5.97 14.26
CA SER A 120 0.71 6.56 14.51
C SER A 120 -0.36 6.06 13.54
N ALA A 121 0.02 5.75 12.28
CA ALA A 121 -0.93 5.23 11.30
C ALA A 121 -1.35 3.80 11.69
N VAL A 122 -0.40 2.93 12.06
CA VAL A 122 -0.69 1.58 12.57
C VAL A 122 -1.62 1.65 13.79
N LEU A 123 -1.36 2.56 14.73
CA LEU A 123 -2.19 2.73 15.93
C LEU A 123 -3.60 3.27 15.64
N ARG A 124 -3.80 3.92 14.50
CA ARG A 124 -5.10 4.48 14.08
C ARG A 124 -6.01 3.45 13.41
N HIS A 125 -5.47 2.31 12.96
CA HIS A 125 -6.25 1.21 12.38
C HIS A 125 -7.19 0.60 13.43
N GLN A 126 -8.43 0.32 13.06
CA GLN A 126 -9.43 -0.34 13.90
C GLN A 126 -10.17 -1.39 13.06
N GLY A 127 -11.38 -1.80 13.47
CA GLY A 127 -12.26 -2.65 12.67
C GLY A 127 -11.57 -3.96 12.26
N GLU A 128 -11.51 -4.21 10.96
CA GLU A 128 -10.88 -5.40 10.39
C GLU A 128 -9.38 -5.53 10.72
N ALA A 129 -8.70 -4.41 10.98
CA ALA A 129 -7.26 -4.36 11.28
C ALA A 129 -6.94 -4.43 12.79
N GLU A 130 -7.95 -4.60 13.66
CA GLU A 130 -7.76 -4.59 15.12
C GLU A 130 -6.84 -5.72 15.62
N LEU A 131 -6.82 -6.88 14.96
CA LEU A 131 -5.87 -7.95 15.27
C LEU A 131 -4.43 -7.47 15.10
N ALA A 132 -4.12 -6.89 13.93
CA ALA A 132 -2.78 -6.40 13.62
C ALA A 132 -2.36 -5.24 14.52
N ARG A 133 -3.29 -4.32 14.84
CA ARG A 133 -3.02 -3.24 15.79
C ARG A 133 -2.66 -3.78 17.17
N ARG A 134 -3.43 -4.73 17.70
CA ARG A 134 -3.14 -5.34 19.01
C ARG A 134 -1.82 -6.10 18.99
N GLY A 135 -1.54 -6.84 17.92
CA GLY A 135 -0.25 -7.50 17.72
C GLY A 135 0.91 -6.51 17.77
N PHE A 136 0.80 -5.37 17.07
CA PHE A 136 1.79 -4.29 17.11
C PHE A 136 2.03 -3.75 18.53
N LEU A 137 0.96 -3.55 19.30
CA LEU A 137 1.03 -3.07 20.68
C LEU A 137 1.72 -4.07 21.63
N GLN A 138 1.63 -5.37 21.34
CA GLN A 138 2.22 -6.46 22.12
C GLN A 138 3.66 -6.80 21.75
N LEU A 139 4.17 -6.28 20.63
CA LEU A 139 5.57 -6.50 20.23
C LEU A 139 6.54 -5.99 21.29
N SER A 140 7.66 -6.70 21.41
CA SER A 140 8.83 -6.19 22.13
C SER A 140 9.34 -4.90 21.46
N PRO A 141 10.09 -4.04 22.18
CA PRO A 141 10.69 -2.85 21.57
C PRO A 141 11.54 -3.16 20.34
N ASP A 142 12.30 -4.26 20.37
CA ASP A 142 13.16 -4.67 19.26
C ASP A 142 12.35 -5.13 18.05
N ASP A 143 11.33 -5.98 18.26
CA ASP A 143 10.45 -6.44 17.18
C ASP A 143 9.67 -5.29 16.55
N ARG A 144 9.20 -4.35 17.37
CA ARG A 144 8.54 -3.13 16.88
C ARG A 144 9.49 -2.32 15.99
N GLN A 145 10.74 -2.17 16.41
CA GLN A 145 11.74 -1.46 15.61
C GLN A 145 12.05 -2.21 14.31
N HIS A 146 12.17 -3.54 14.34
CA HIS A 146 12.37 -4.35 13.13
C HIS A 146 11.21 -4.17 12.13
N LEU A 147 9.96 -4.22 12.61
CA LEU A 147 8.78 -3.95 11.80
C LEU A 147 8.81 -2.53 11.21
N LEU A 148 9.15 -1.51 12.00
CA LEU A 148 9.25 -0.14 11.49
C LEU A 148 10.39 0.04 10.48
N VAL A 149 11.51 -0.67 10.62
CA VAL A 149 12.59 -0.69 9.63
C VAL A 149 12.13 -1.35 8.34
N PHE A 150 11.40 -2.46 8.42
CA PHE A 150 10.74 -3.08 7.27
C PHE A 150 9.81 -2.09 6.56
N LEU A 151 8.90 -1.43 7.28
CA LEU A 151 7.96 -0.47 6.69
C LEU A 151 8.65 0.76 6.09
N ARG A 152 9.78 1.20 6.65
CA ARG A 152 10.62 2.27 6.09
C ARG A 152 11.48 1.81 4.91
N SER A 153 11.63 0.50 4.69
CA SER A 153 12.24 -0.03 3.46
C SER A 153 11.29 0.09 2.28
N LEU A 154 9.97 0.09 2.52
CA LEU A 154 8.95 0.18 1.47
C LEU A 154 8.90 1.57 0.83
#